data_AF-A0A7R9AHY1-F1
#
_entry.id   AF-A0A7R9AHY1-F1
#
_cell.length_a   1.000
_cell.length_b   1.000
_cell.length_c   1.000
_cell.angle_alpha   90.00
_cell.angle_beta   90.00
_cell.angle_gamma   90.00
#
_symmetry.space_group_name_H-M   'P 1'
#
loop_
_entity.id
_entity.type
_entity.pdbx_description
1 polymer ?
#
loop_
_entity_poly.entity_id
_entity_poly.type
_entity_poly.pdbx_seq_one_letter_code
_entity_poly.pdbx_strand_id
1 'polypeptide(L)'
;VSSWLFRYYFWLAALCCFIFPAITPWRLWGEDLWVAFWFCSVTRCIFVVNGTFLVNSAAHLWGTKPYDKNIIGMEQPIVGALALGEGWHNYHHVFPWDYKTSELPLYRLNLTTMFIDAAAFLGQAYDLKTVDPKVVEQRVKRTGDGSHFEWGDEAERREKEQQQQILIPRPSIPNYLKTNETERGRKASTIICES
;
A
#
# COMPACT_ATOMS: atom_id res chain seq x y z
N VAL A 1 21.29 -18.19 -1.08
CA VAL A 1 20.48 -18.45 -2.30
C VAL A 1 21.10 -19.62 -3.04
N SER A 2 20.37 -20.73 -3.19
CA SER A 2 20.93 -22.02 -3.61
C SER A 2 21.54 -22.01 -5.01
N SER A 3 22.81 -22.41 -5.14
CA SER A 3 23.60 -22.50 -6.39
C SER A 3 22.87 -23.23 -7.54
N TRP A 4 21.96 -24.15 -7.21
CA TRP A 4 21.13 -24.88 -8.17
C TRP A 4 20.23 -23.96 -9.02
N LEU A 5 19.54 -22.99 -8.41
CA LEU A 5 18.63 -22.11 -9.13
C LEU A 5 19.40 -21.29 -10.17
N PHE A 6 20.56 -20.76 -9.82
CA PHE A 6 21.41 -20.03 -10.76
C PHE A 6 21.88 -20.90 -11.93
N ARG A 7 22.22 -22.16 -11.67
CA ARG A 7 22.67 -23.10 -12.70
C ARG A 7 21.58 -23.43 -13.73
N TYR A 8 20.33 -23.53 -13.28
CA TYR A 8 19.20 -23.93 -14.14
C TYR A 8 18.24 -22.79 -14.47
N TYR A 9 18.57 -21.56 -14.09
CA TYR A 9 17.68 -20.40 -14.18
C TYR A 9 17.08 -20.24 -15.57
N PHE A 10 17.91 -20.29 -16.62
CA PHE A 10 17.45 -20.12 -17.99
C PHE A 10 16.39 -21.17 -18.38
N TRP A 11 16.64 -22.43 -18.02
CA TRP A 11 15.73 -23.54 -18.32
C TRP A 11 14.44 -23.47 -17.52
N LEU A 12 14.52 -23.14 -16.23
CA LEU A 12 13.36 -22.97 -15.36
C LEU A 12 12.52 -21.75 -15.78
N ALA A 13 13.15 -20.65 -16.16
CA ALA A 13 12.47 -19.47 -16.66
C ALA A 13 11.75 -19.77 -17.99
N ALA A 14 12.41 -20.47 -18.93
CA ALA A 14 11.78 -20.90 -20.17
C ALA A 14 10.56 -21.80 -19.89
N LEU A 15 10.72 -22.77 -18.99
CA LEU A 15 9.66 -23.70 -18.62
C LEU A 15 8.47 -22.98 -17.97
N CYS A 16 8.70 -22.22 -16.90
CA CYS A 16 7.63 -21.63 -16.10
C CYS A 16 7.01 -20.39 -16.75
N CYS A 17 7.77 -19.59 -17.49
CA CYS A 17 7.28 -18.34 -18.05
C CYS A 17 6.71 -18.49 -19.46
N PHE A 18 7.12 -19.52 -20.22
CA PHE A 18 6.73 -19.69 -21.62
C PHE A 18 6.08 -21.05 -21.93
N ILE A 19 6.71 -22.15 -21.52
CA ILE A 19 6.20 -23.48 -21.91
C ILE A 19 4.92 -23.81 -21.13
N PHE A 20 4.94 -23.68 -19.81
CA PHE A 20 3.82 -24.01 -18.94
C PHE A 20 2.58 -23.12 -19.21
N PRO A 21 2.71 -21.78 -19.36
CA PRO A 21 1.56 -20.94 -19.68
C PRO A 21 1.00 -21.15 -21.09
N ALA A 22 1.79 -21.66 -22.05
CA ALA A 22 1.29 -22.03 -23.37
C ALA A 22 0.57 -23.38 -23.39
N ILE A 23 1.10 -24.39 -22.68
CA ILE A 23 0.52 -25.74 -22.67
C ILE A 23 -0.80 -25.79 -21.89
N THR A 24 -0.91 -25.04 -20.79
CA THR A 24 -2.09 -25.04 -19.91
C THR A 24 -3.40 -24.76 -20.67
N PRO A 25 -3.55 -23.64 -21.40
CA PRO A 25 -4.76 -23.36 -22.17
C PRO A 25 -4.99 -24.34 -23.32
N TRP A 26 -3.91 -24.77 -24.00
CA TRP A 26 -3.99 -25.76 -25.07
C TRP A 26 -4.57 -27.10 -24.59
N ARG A 27 -4.22 -27.52 -23.36
CA ARG A 27 -4.65 -28.81 -22.80
C ARG A 27 -5.92 -28.76 -21.98
N LEU A 28 -6.18 -27.69 -21.23
CA LEU A 28 -7.31 -27.64 -20.30
C LEU A 28 -8.62 -27.21 -20.96
N TRP A 29 -8.57 -26.32 -21.95
CA TRP A 29 -9.77 -25.81 -22.63
C TRP A 29 -9.67 -25.78 -24.15
N GLY A 30 -8.63 -26.43 -24.72
CA GLY A 30 -8.53 -26.69 -26.16
C GLY A 30 -8.17 -25.48 -27.01
N GLU A 31 -7.49 -24.48 -26.43
CA GLU A 31 -7.05 -23.29 -27.17
C GLU A 31 -6.00 -23.65 -28.22
N ASP A 32 -5.90 -22.87 -29.31
CA ASP A 32 -4.82 -23.06 -30.28
C ASP A 32 -3.44 -22.78 -29.65
N LEU A 33 -2.46 -23.64 -29.93
CA LEU A 33 -1.13 -23.54 -29.30
C LEU A 33 -0.40 -22.25 -29.68
N TRP A 34 -0.60 -21.75 -30.90
CA TRP A 34 0.01 -20.50 -31.35
C TRP A 34 -0.60 -19.30 -30.62
N VAL A 35 -1.93 -19.26 -30.50
CA VAL A 35 -2.65 -18.23 -29.74
C VAL A 35 -2.23 -18.27 -28.26
N ALA A 36 -2.24 -19.46 -27.65
CA ALA A 36 -1.82 -19.68 -26.27
C ALA A 36 -0.38 -19.20 -26.00
N PHE A 37 0.56 -19.51 -26.90
CA PHE A 37 1.95 -19.07 -26.74
C PHE A 37 2.06 -17.54 -26.76
N TRP A 38 1.49 -16.88 -27.76
CA TRP A 38 1.62 -15.42 -27.88
C TRP A 38 0.87 -14.68 -26.78
N PHE A 39 -0.36 -15.04 -26.47
CA PHE A 39 -1.18 -14.32 -25.49
C PHE A 39 -0.85 -14.72 -24.04
N CYS A 40 -0.87 -16.01 -23.72
CA CYS A 40 -0.71 -16.46 -22.34
C CYS A 40 0.75 -16.45 -21.87
N SER A 41 1.71 -16.50 -22.79
CA SER A 41 3.14 -16.46 -22.45
C SER A 41 3.77 -15.11 -22.73
N VAL A 42 3.86 -14.71 -24.00
CA VAL A 42 4.63 -13.52 -24.40
C VAL A 42 3.98 -12.24 -23.91
N THR A 43 2.71 -12.01 -24.26
CA THR A 43 1.97 -10.82 -23.86
C THR A 43 1.87 -10.71 -22.33
N ARG A 44 1.60 -11.83 -21.63
CA ARG A 44 1.63 -11.88 -20.17
C ARG A 44 2.98 -11.42 -19.60
N CYS A 45 4.10 -11.94 -20.12
CA CYS A 45 5.44 -11.53 -19.70
C CYS A 45 5.69 -10.03 -19.93
N ILE A 46 5.27 -9.50 -21.08
CA ILE A 46 5.38 -8.07 -21.40
C ILE A 46 4.61 -7.24 -20.35
N PHE A 47 3.35 -7.58 -20.05
CA PHE A 47 2.56 -6.86 -19.06
C PHE A 47 3.16 -6.92 -17.66
N VAL A 48 3.64 -8.09 -17.22
CA VAL A 48 4.25 -8.25 -15.90
C VAL A 48 5.52 -7.41 -15.77
N VAL A 49 6.41 -7.47 -16.77
CA VAL A 49 7.67 -6.71 -16.75
C VAL A 49 7.40 -5.20 -16.80
N ASN A 50 6.52 -4.75 -17.70
CA ASN A 50 6.17 -3.33 -17.79
C ASN A 50 5.45 -2.84 -16.53
N GLY A 51 4.54 -3.64 -15.96
CA GLY A 51 3.87 -3.31 -14.70
C GLY A 51 4.87 -3.15 -13.56
N THR A 52 5.83 -4.07 -13.45
CA THR A 52 6.90 -4.02 -12.44
C THR A 52 7.75 -2.76 -12.61
N PHE A 53 8.17 -2.43 -13.84
CA PHE A 53 8.98 -1.24 -14.10
C PHE A 53 8.19 0.06 -13.94
N LEU A 54 6.90 0.07 -14.30
CA LEU A 54 6.01 1.20 -14.08
C LEU A 54 5.88 1.51 -12.60
N VAL A 55 5.60 0.48 -11.79
CA VAL A 55 5.55 0.58 -10.34
C VAL A 55 6.86 1.11 -9.77
N ASN A 56 7.99 0.53 -10.18
CA ASN A 56 9.31 0.96 -9.71
C ASN A 56 9.58 2.43 -10.08
N SER A 57 9.23 2.85 -11.29
CA SER A 57 9.40 4.23 -11.73
C SER A 57 8.49 5.19 -10.97
N ALA A 58 7.21 4.83 -10.78
CA ALA A 58 6.24 5.66 -10.09
C ALA A 58 6.56 5.81 -8.59
N ALA A 59 6.99 4.75 -7.93
CA ALA A 59 7.38 4.75 -6.52
C ALA A 59 8.61 5.64 -6.23
N HIS A 60 9.47 5.88 -7.22
CA HIS A 60 10.61 6.79 -7.10
C HIS A 60 10.32 8.23 -7.51
N LEU A 61 9.26 8.50 -8.28
CA LEU A 61 8.89 9.84 -8.73
C LEU A 61 7.89 10.54 -7.81
N TRP A 62 6.95 9.79 -7.25
CA TRP A 62 5.90 10.33 -6.40
C TRP A 62 5.85 9.52 -5.12
N GLY A 63 6.04 10.15 -3.96
CA GLY A 63 5.98 9.48 -2.66
C GLY A 63 6.45 10.37 -1.53
N THR A 64 6.31 9.87 -0.31
CA THR A 64 6.80 10.55 0.90
C THR A 64 7.97 9.80 1.53
N LYS A 65 8.70 10.42 2.46
CA LYS A 65 9.87 9.82 3.13
C LYS A 65 9.75 9.93 4.65
N PRO A 66 8.75 9.28 5.26
CA PRO A 66 8.41 9.46 6.67
C PRO A 66 9.49 8.95 7.63
N TYR A 67 10.35 8.00 7.23
CA TYR A 67 11.37 7.40 8.10
C TYR A 67 12.76 8.03 7.91
N ASP A 68 13.17 8.24 6.66
CA ASP A 68 14.43 8.92 6.35
C ASP A 68 14.35 9.67 5.02
N LYS A 69 14.50 10.99 5.06
CA LYS A 69 14.47 11.88 3.89
C LYS A 69 15.71 11.79 3.00
N ASN A 70 16.83 11.30 3.55
CA ASN A 70 18.11 11.25 2.86
C ASN A 70 18.26 10.02 1.94
N ILE A 71 17.41 9.01 2.12
CA ILE A 71 17.38 7.83 1.24
C ILE A 71 16.50 8.09 0.01
N ILE A 72 16.77 7.37 -1.08
CA ILE A 72 16.05 7.55 -2.35
C ILE A 72 14.66 6.91 -2.31
N GLY A 73 14.50 5.79 -1.61
CA GLY A 73 13.22 5.07 -1.50
C GLY A 73 12.13 5.93 -0.87
N MET A 74 10.93 5.88 -1.46
CA MET A 74 9.76 6.63 -0.99
C MET A 74 8.62 5.67 -0.62
N GLU A 75 7.74 6.11 0.27
CA GLU A 75 6.48 5.43 0.58
C GLU A 75 5.42 5.78 -0.46
N GLN A 76 4.81 4.73 -1.02
CA GLN A 76 3.62 4.84 -1.87
C GLN A 76 2.59 3.76 -1.52
N PRO A 77 1.58 4.09 -0.70
CA PRO A 77 0.52 3.15 -0.34
C PRO A 77 -0.28 2.61 -1.54
N ILE A 78 -0.48 3.44 -2.58
CA ILE A 78 -1.18 3.04 -3.82
C ILE A 78 -0.36 2.01 -4.58
N VAL A 79 0.94 2.22 -4.69
CA VAL A 79 1.86 1.24 -5.28
C VAL A 79 1.86 -0.03 -4.47
N GLY A 80 1.89 0.05 -3.14
CA GLY A 80 1.78 -1.11 -2.25
C GLY A 80 0.54 -1.96 -2.55
N ALA A 81 -0.62 -1.31 -2.74
CA ALA A 81 -1.86 -1.99 -3.12
C ALA A 81 -1.76 -2.70 -4.49
N LEU A 82 -1.24 -2.01 -5.51
CA LEU A 82 -1.22 -2.50 -6.89
C LEU A 82 -0.10 -3.52 -7.15
N ALA A 83 1.00 -3.44 -6.40
CA ALA A 83 2.18 -4.28 -6.52
C ALA A 83 2.30 -5.29 -5.37
N LEU A 84 1.19 -5.59 -4.68
CA LEU A 84 1.04 -6.67 -3.69
C LEU A 84 1.98 -6.61 -2.48
N GLY A 85 2.65 -5.50 -2.19
CA GLY A 85 3.76 -5.53 -1.22
C GLY A 85 4.86 -4.51 -1.43
N GLU A 86 5.05 -4.02 -2.66
CA GLU A 86 6.22 -3.23 -3.03
C GLU A 86 6.04 -1.71 -2.79
N GLY A 87 5.17 -1.29 -1.87
CA GLY A 87 4.85 0.13 -1.65
C GLY A 87 5.77 0.85 -0.67
N TRP A 88 6.38 0.10 0.24
CA TRP A 88 7.02 0.63 1.45
C TRP A 88 8.54 0.73 1.31
N HIS A 89 9.01 1.40 0.25
CA HIS A 89 10.44 1.45 -0.03
C HIS A 89 11.22 2.29 0.99
N ASN A 90 10.63 3.36 1.55
CA ASN A 90 11.33 4.16 2.56
C ASN A 90 11.55 3.31 3.83
N TYR A 91 10.53 2.62 4.31
CA TYR A 91 10.62 1.72 5.45
C TYR A 91 11.60 0.57 5.17
N HIS A 92 11.43 -0.12 4.03
CA HIS A 92 12.25 -1.28 3.67
C HIS A 92 13.75 -0.94 3.58
N HIS A 93 14.11 0.22 3.01
CA HIS A 93 15.51 0.63 2.94
C HIS A 93 16.09 1.08 4.29
N VAL A 94 15.26 1.60 5.21
CA VAL A 94 15.71 1.97 6.57
C VAL A 94 15.85 0.75 7.47
N PHE A 95 14.95 -0.23 7.31
CA PHE A 95 14.88 -1.44 8.13
C PHE A 95 14.91 -2.72 7.27
N PRO A 96 16.03 -3.02 6.58
CA PRO A 96 16.10 -4.13 5.63
C PRO A 96 15.99 -5.53 6.26
N TRP A 97 16.02 -5.63 7.58
CA TRP A 97 15.89 -6.88 8.32
C TRP A 97 14.44 -7.16 8.80
N ASP A 98 13.51 -6.22 8.62
CA ASP A 98 12.11 -6.46 8.95
C ASP A 98 11.46 -7.37 7.91
N TYR A 99 10.90 -8.50 8.35
CA TYR A 99 10.25 -9.46 7.45
C TYR A 99 8.99 -8.90 6.78
N LYS A 100 8.31 -7.94 7.43
CA LYS A 100 7.07 -7.35 6.94
C LYS A 100 7.31 -6.35 5.82
N THR A 101 8.52 -5.80 5.72
CA THR A 101 8.88 -4.69 4.82
C THR A 101 8.01 -3.43 4.92
N SER A 102 7.09 -3.35 5.90
CA SER A 102 6.19 -2.23 6.14
C SER A 102 5.86 -2.10 7.62
N GLU A 103 5.68 -0.88 8.11
CA GLU A 103 5.26 -0.62 9.49
C GLU A 103 3.77 -0.95 9.74
N LEU A 104 2.90 -0.59 8.80
CA LEU A 104 1.45 -0.69 8.99
C LEU A 104 0.99 -2.15 8.83
N PRO A 105 0.16 -2.69 9.74
CA PRO A 105 -0.41 -4.04 9.64
C PRO A 105 -1.57 -4.11 8.63
N LEU A 106 -1.58 -3.25 7.61
CA LEU A 106 -2.62 -3.23 6.59
C LEU A 106 -2.36 -4.35 5.58
N TYR A 107 -2.77 -5.57 5.91
CA TYR A 107 -2.69 -6.76 5.05
C TYR A 107 -3.31 -6.58 3.65
N ARG A 108 -4.26 -5.63 3.49
CA ARG A 108 -4.83 -5.27 2.18
C ARG A 108 -3.80 -4.69 1.21
N LEU A 109 -2.73 -4.12 1.75
CA LEU A 109 -1.67 -3.50 0.97
C LEU A 109 -0.45 -4.44 0.93
N ASN A 110 -0.23 -5.28 1.93
CA ASN A 110 0.94 -6.16 2.00
C ASN A 110 0.56 -7.65 1.99
N LEU A 111 0.32 -8.19 0.79
CA LEU A 111 -0.04 -9.61 0.61
C LEU A 111 1.16 -10.54 0.88
N THR A 112 2.37 -10.06 0.66
CA THR A 112 3.60 -10.82 0.95
C THR A 112 3.70 -11.15 2.44
N THR A 113 3.44 -10.18 3.32
CA THR A 113 3.42 -10.41 4.77
C THR A 113 2.35 -11.43 5.15
N MET A 114 1.15 -11.34 4.55
CA MET A 114 0.08 -12.29 4.80
C MET A 114 0.47 -13.73 4.41
N PHE A 115 1.18 -13.90 3.29
CA PHE A 115 1.69 -15.19 2.86
C PHE A 115 2.75 -15.74 3.83
N ILE A 116 3.67 -14.89 4.29
CA ILE A 116 4.70 -15.29 5.26
C ILE A 116 4.07 -15.67 6.61
N ASP A 117 3.10 -14.90 7.08
CA ASP A 117 2.37 -15.21 8.31
C ASP A 117 1.62 -16.55 8.20
N ALA A 118 1.01 -16.85 7.04
CA ALA A 118 0.39 -18.14 6.78
C ALA A 118 1.42 -19.28 6.76
N ALA A 119 2.58 -19.08 6.15
CA ALA A 119 3.67 -20.06 6.17
C ALA A 119 4.20 -20.29 7.60
N ALA A 120 4.30 -19.24 8.41
CA ALA A 120 4.70 -19.34 9.81
C ALA A 120 3.64 -20.09 10.65
N PHE A 121 2.35 -19.83 10.40
CA PHE A 121 1.26 -20.57 11.01
C PHE A 121 1.33 -22.08 10.68
N LEU A 122 1.69 -22.43 9.44
CA LEU A 122 1.90 -23.82 9.02
C LEU A 122 3.24 -24.41 9.50
N GLY A 123 4.07 -23.65 10.21
CA GLY A 123 5.39 -24.07 10.70
C GLY A 123 6.48 -24.13 9.62
N GLN A 124 6.23 -23.59 8.43
CA GLN A 124 7.20 -23.55 7.32
C GLN A 124 8.16 -22.35 7.42
N ALA A 125 7.77 -21.29 8.12
CA ALA A 125 8.62 -20.13 8.41
C ALA A 125 8.78 -19.94 9.93
N TYR A 126 9.96 -19.49 10.36
CA TYR A 126 10.33 -19.27 11.75
C TYR A 126 11.35 -18.13 11.85
N ASP A 127 11.62 -17.66 13.07
CA ASP A 127 12.53 -16.52 13.34
C ASP A 127 12.18 -15.25 12.55
N LEU A 128 10.88 -14.91 12.49
CA LEU A 128 10.40 -13.69 11.84
C LEU A 128 10.86 -12.47 12.64
N LYS A 129 11.69 -11.63 12.02
CA LYS A 129 12.28 -10.44 12.65
C LYS A 129 11.47 -9.21 12.31
N THR A 130 11.04 -8.48 13.33
CA THR A 130 10.35 -7.19 13.18
C THR A 130 11.03 -6.12 14.01
N VAL A 131 10.93 -4.88 13.57
CA VAL A 131 11.55 -3.72 14.22
C VAL A 131 10.72 -3.31 15.44
N ASP A 132 11.40 -2.97 16.53
CA ASP A 132 10.74 -2.42 17.71
C ASP A 132 10.14 -1.03 17.38
N PRO A 133 8.85 -0.77 17.68
CA PRO A 133 8.20 0.50 17.41
C PRO A 133 8.97 1.73 17.95
N LYS A 134 9.68 1.59 19.07
CA LYS A 134 10.49 2.69 19.64
C LYS A 134 11.67 3.06 18.72
N VAL A 135 12.25 2.07 18.06
CA VAL A 135 13.35 2.31 17.10
C VAL A 135 12.80 3.02 15.86
N VAL A 136 11.60 2.66 15.42
CA VAL A 136 10.90 3.36 14.32
C VAL A 136 10.64 4.81 14.70
N GLU A 137 10.02 5.06 15.85
CA GLU A 137 9.72 6.41 16.36
C GLU A 137 10.99 7.28 16.43
N GLN A 138 12.06 6.76 17.03
CA GLN A 138 13.33 7.49 17.13
C GLN A 138 13.91 7.82 15.76
N ARG A 139 13.76 6.92 14.79
CA ARG A 139 14.26 7.14 13.43
C ARG A 139 13.45 8.21 12.71
N VAL A 140 12.13 8.14 12.78
CA VAL A 140 11.19 9.13 12.22
C VAL A 140 11.50 10.52 12.77
N LYS A 141 11.62 10.66 14.10
CA LYS A 141 11.94 11.95 14.74
C LYS A 141 13.31 12.50 14.36
N ARG A 142 14.28 11.62 14.06
CA ARG A 142 15.66 12.04 13.72
C ARG A 142 15.84 12.39 12.25
N THR A 143 15.24 11.62 11.34
CA THR A 143 15.54 11.70 9.89
C THR A 143 14.31 11.79 9.00
N GLY A 144 13.10 11.65 9.54
CA GLY A 144 11.87 11.73 8.77
C GLY A 144 11.68 13.09 8.09
N ASP A 145 10.87 13.11 7.04
CA ASP A 145 10.46 14.32 6.34
C ASP A 145 9.22 15.00 6.97
N GLY A 146 8.73 14.49 8.10
CA GLY A 146 7.53 15.01 8.79
C GLY A 146 6.20 14.46 8.26
N SER A 147 6.20 13.63 7.22
CA SER A 147 4.98 13.05 6.63
C SER A 147 4.42 11.82 7.36
N HIS A 148 5.09 11.38 8.43
CA HIS A 148 4.71 10.17 9.17
C HIS A 148 3.31 10.29 9.79
N PHE A 149 2.48 9.26 9.65
CA PHE A 149 1.06 9.29 10.06
C PHE A 149 0.88 9.60 11.56
N GLU A 150 1.68 8.98 12.45
CA GLU A 150 1.68 9.29 13.88
C GLU A 150 2.62 10.46 14.23
N TRP A 151 3.94 10.29 14.09
CA TRP A 151 4.95 11.25 14.59
C TRP A 151 5.39 12.34 13.61
N GLY A 152 4.59 12.62 12.58
CA GLY A 152 4.82 13.74 11.67
C GLY A 152 4.67 15.12 12.35
N ASP A 153 5.06 16.19 11.64
CA ASP A 153 5.08 17.53 12.21
C ASP A 153 3.64 18.05 12.42
N GLU A 154 3.18 18.07 13.68
CA GLU A 154 1.80 18.45 14.03
C GLU A 154 1.47 19.89 13.64
N ALA A 155 2.44 20.80 13.74
CA ALA A 155 2.27 22.20 13.39
C ALA A 155 2.02 22.37 11.88
N GLU A 156 2.83 21.70 11.05
CA GLU A 156 2.69 21.74 9.59
C GLU A 156 1.39 21.06 9.12
N ARG A 157 0.96 19.97 9.78
CA ARG A 157 -0.34 19.35 9.53
C ARG A 157 -1.51 20.29 9.82
N ARG A 158 -1.50 20.96 10.99
CA ARG A 158 -2.57 21.90 11.37
C ARG A 158 -2.63 23.11 10.44
N GLU A 159 -1.49 23.61 9.97
CA GLU A 159 -1.44 24.70 8.98
C GLU A 159 -2.01 24.27 7.62
N LYS A 160 -1.65 23.08 7.12
CA LYS A 160 -2.20 22.53 5.86
C LYS A 160 -3.71 22.26 5.97
N GLU A 161 -4.17 21.71 7.09
CA GLU A 161 -5.59 21.50 7.36
C GLU A 161 -6.37 22.82 7.41
N GLN A 162 -5.81 23.84 8.06
CA GLN A 162 -6.41 25.19 8.09
C GLN A 162 -6.47 25.80 6.68
N GLN A 163 -5.39 25.71 5.89
CA GLN A 163 -5.38 26.21 4.51
C GLN A 163 -6.38 25.49 3.61
N GLN A 164 -6.51 24.17 3.74
CA GLN A 164 -7.47 23.38 2.95
C GLN A 164 -8.92 23.69 3.35
N GLN A 165 -9.16 23.98 4.63
CA GLN A 165 -10.47 24.41 5.14
C GLN A 165 -10.83 25.85 4.73
N ILE A 166 -9.83 26.69 4.43
CA ILE A 166 -10.03 28.02 3.82
C ILE A 166 -10.34 27.90 2.32
N LEU A 167 -9.70 26.95 1.62
CA LEU A 167 -9.86 26.77 0.17
C LEU A 167 -11.19 26.11 -0.23
N ILE A 168 -11.74 25.25 0.64
CA ILE A 168 -13.07 24.64 0.47
C ILE A 168 -14.03 25.43 1.36
N PRO A 169 -14.71 26.48 0.86
CA PRO A 169 -15.67 27.22 1.66
C PRO A 169 -16.75 26.24 2.12
N ARG A 170 -17.06 26.24 3.43
CA ARG A 170 -18.21 25.49 3.95
C ARG A 170 -19.43 25.86 3.08
N PRO A 171 -20.22 24.88 2.61
CA PRO A 171 -21.48 25.21 1.95
C PRO A 171 -22.27 26.11 2.90
N SER A 172 -22.60 27.31 2.43
CA SER A 172 -23.41 28.24 3.20
C SER A 172 -24.75 27.57 3.46
N ILE A 173 -25.00 27.20 4.72
CA ILE A 173 -26.32 26.68 5.12
C ILE A 173 -27.32 27.78 4.79
N PRO A 174 -28.28 27.53 3.87
CA PRO A 174 -29.25 28.55 3.49
C PRO A 174 -30.05 28.99 4.72
N ASN A 175 -30.34 30.29 4.84
CA ASN A 175 -30.97 30.87 6.02
C ASN A 175 -32.33 30.24 6.40
N TYR A 176 -33.01 29.53 5.50
CA TYR A 176 -34.27 28.83 5.79
C TYR A 176 -34.12 27.59 6.68
N LEU A 177 -32.90 27.06 6.86
CA LEU A 177 -32.64 25.98 7.82
C LEU A 177 -32.35 26.49 9.24
N LYS A 178 -31.98 27.77 9.39
CA LYS A 178 -31.71 28.38 10.71
C LYS A 178 -32.97 28.77 11.48
N THR A 179 -34.10 28.93 10.80
CA THR A 179 -35.34 29.43 11.42
C THR A 179 -36.15 28.37 12.14
N ASN A 180 -35.85 27.08 11.96
CA ASN A 180 -36.71 26.00 12.46
C ASN A 180 -36.24 25.36 13.78
N GLU A 181 -35.01 25.59 14.23
CA GLU A 181 -34.54 25.06 15.53
C GLU A 181 -35.03 25.92 16.71
N THR A 182 -35.08 27.24 16.54
CA THR A 182 -35.51 28.17 17.60
C THR A 182 -37.00 28.06 17.92
N GLU A 183 -37.85 27.69 16.95
CA GLU A 183 -39.28 27.46 17.19
C GLU A 183 -39.57 26.05 17.72
N ARG A 184 -38.80 25.04 17.30
CA ARG A 184 -38.97 23.66 17.79
C ARG A 184 -38.55 23.51 19.25
N GLY A 185 -37.57 24.29 19.72
CA GLY A 185 -37.19 24.40 21.13
C GLY A 185 -38.21 25.15 22.00
N ARG A 186 -38.90 26.18 21.46
CA ARG A 186 -39.94 26.91 22.23
C ARG A 186 -41.26 26.15 22.36
N LYS A 187 -41.68 25.40 21.33
CA LYS A 187 -42.93 24.60 21.42
C LYS A 187 -42.82 23.39 22.35
N ALA A 188 -41.62 22.86 22.60
CA ALA A 188 -41.43 21.76 23.54
C ALA A 188 -41.51 22.19 25.02
N SER A 189 -41.16 23.44 25.36
CA SER A 189 -41.21 23.92 26.75
C SER A 189 -42.59 24.40 27.22
N THR A 190 -43.56 24.61 26.33
CA THR A 190 -44.92 25.05 26.71
C THR A 190 -45.86 23.89 27.04
N ILE A 191 -45.55 22.66 26.63
CA ILE A 191 -46.43 21.48 26.86
C ILE A 191 -46.17 20.81 28.22
N ILE A 192 -45.11 21.18 28.96
CA ILE A 192 -44.74 20.54 30.25
C ILE A 192 -45.26 21.36 31.46
N CYS A 193 -45.99 22.46 31.27
CA CYS A 193 -46.48 23.31 32.37
C CYS A 193 -48.00 23.30 32.57
N GLU A 194 -48.76 22.49 31.83
CA GLU A 194 -50.20 22.26 32.07
C GLU A 194 -50.51 20.75 32.05
N SER A 195 -50.18 20.06 33.15
CA SER A 195 -50.77 18.77 33.56
C SER A 195 -50.53 18.52 35.03
#